data_AF-T0QL36-F1
#
_entry.id   AF-T0QL36-F1
#
_cell.length_a   1.000
_cell.length_b   1.000
_cell.length_c   1.000
_cell.angle_alpha   90.00
_cell.angle_beta   90.00
_cell.angle_gamma   90.00
#
_symmetry.space_group_name_H-M   'P 1'
#
loop_
_entity.id
_entity.type
_entity.pdbx_description
1 polymer ?
#
loop_
_entity_poly.entity_id
_entity_poly.type
_entity_poly.pdbx_seq_one_letter_code
_entity_poly.pdbx_strand_id
1 'polypeptide(L)'
;MVRIVLPLSALLSLSMAESFKGKATLYGPADGVDVFSGNCGLMDALPTARQFQVAMNLDQYQQGIHCGRCIQAQCTDARCKDTPKVTGQVTNTCPGCAKGDLTFSYPFFQQLTGATTDWFQIAWEFVDCPVAGGVKVCAKSGSSPYWLAVQPTNTVGGVQSMSVNGKPARYATEITNYYFQAEPKPEVPLSNTTVTMTSFNGETITATVALTEGKCTEIPQQFGKPGTPTPTPSNPTPTPSNPTPTSSNPTPTPTTSDPTPSTCGAPEANIDYYGNDVGSLNVVGPQADQIRVCCSACTKNDRCNAFSVAGETCYLKSSADGRKVAPGVVSARKASAPTPTPVTRACGSPEWNTDLFGNDLSNFKAYGDFTSMLAQCCDGCKKTASCAAFTLADGVCYLKNTVGNRQATSGATSVAMVAA
;
A
#
# COMPACT_ATOMS: atom_id res chain seq x y z
N MET A 1 -64.50 -0.82 36.66
CA MET A 1 -63.10 -0.52 36.24
C MET A 1 -62.94 -0.93 34.79
N VAL A 2 -62.89 0.02 33.86
CA VAL A 2 -62.64 -0.26 32.43
C VAL A 2 -61.14 -0.15 32.20
N ARG A 3 -60.50 -1.25 31.78
CA ARG A 3 -59.09 -1.28 31.37
C ARG A 3 -59.00 -0.86 29.90
N ILE A 4 -58.40 0.29 29.66
CA ILE A 4 -58.05 0.77 28.32
C ILE A 4 -56.69 0.16 27.97
N VAL A 5 -56.65 -0.65 26.92
CA VAL A 5 -55.41 -1.17 26.31
C VAL A 5 -55.05 -0.18 25.20
N LEU A 6 -53.94 0.56 25.36
CA LEU A 6 -53.38 1.37 24.27
C LEU A 6 -52.52 0.48 23.36
N PRO A 7 -52.64 0.62 22.02
CA PRO A 7 -51.81 -0.12 21.09
C PRO A 7 -50.40 0.50 21.06
N LEU A 8 -49.39 -0.36 21.13
CA LEU A 8 -47.99 0.00 20.98
C LEU A 8 -47.71 0.24 19.48
N SER A 9 -47.76 1.49 19.04
CA SER A 9 -47.38 1.88 17.68
C SER A 9 -45.88 1.65 17.46
N ALA A 10 -45.54 0.66 16.64
CA ALA A 10 -44.18 0.47 16.14
C ALA A 10 -43.84 1.61 15.17
N LEU A 11 -43.01 2.55 15.62
CA LEU A 11 -42.39 3.56 14.76
C LEU A 11 -41.32 2.87 13.90
N LEU A 12 -41.62 2.62 12.62
CA LEU A 12 -40.59 2.34 11.62
C LEU A 12 -39.78 3.63 11.41
N SER A 13 -38.59 3.70 11.98
CA SER A 13 -37.60 4.71 11.64
C SER A 13 -37.03 4.40 10.26
N LEU A 14 -37.52 5.06 9.21
CA LEU A 14 -36.80 5.11 7.94
C LEU A 14 -35.53 5.95 8.16
N SER A 15 -34.37 5.30 8.25
CA SER A 15 -33.09 5.99 8.19
C SER A 15 -32.89 6.50 6.76
N MET A 16 -33.08 7.79 6.53
CA MET A 16 -32.63 8.43 5.29
C MET A 16 -31.09 8.34 5.25
N ALA A 17 -30.53 7.82 4.16
CA ALA A 17 -29.09 7.87 3.94
C ALA A 17 -28.62 9.33 3.94
N GLU A 18 -27.54 9.62 4.68
CA GLU A 18 -26.99 10.97 4.74
C GLU A 18 -26.37 11.33 3.38
N SER A 19 -26.92 12.36 2.73
CA SER A 19 -26.42 12.88 1.46
C SER A 19 -25.53 14.09 1.67
N PHE A 20 -24.43 14.16 0.92
CA PHE A 20 -23.46 15.24 0.93
C PHE A 20 -23.49 16.01 -0.39
N LYS A 21 -23.03 17.27 -0.34
CA LYS A 21 -22.79 18.11 -1.53
C LYS A 21 -21.39 18.70 -1.44
N GLY A 22 -20.72 18.82 -2.58
CA GLY A 22 -19.39 19.43 -2.66
C GLY A 22 -18.87 19.51 -4.08
N LYS A 23 -17.56 19.62 -4.21
CA LYS A 23 -16.84 19.67 -5.48
C LYS A 23 -16.18 18.34 -5.80
N ALA A 24 -16.32 17.92 -7.04
CA ALA A 24 -15.49 16.90 -7.64
C ALA A 24 -14.23 17.54 -8.24
N THR A 25 -13.08 16.95 -7.93
CA THR A 25 -11.81 17.16 -8.63
C THR A 25 -11.25 15.81 -9.09
N LEU A 26 -10.16 15.80 -9.85
CA LEU A 26 -9.57 14.57 -10.38
C LEU A 26 -8.11 14.40 -10.01
N TYR A 27 -7.65 13.15 -9.99
CA TYR A 27 -6.23 12.80 -9.87
C TYR A 27 -5.88 11.54 -10.65
N GLY A 28 -4.58 11.34 -10.85
CA GLY A 28 -4.02 10.15 -11.48
C GLY A 28 -4.13 10.14 -13.00
N PRO A 29 -3.54 9.12 -13.65
CA PRO A 29 -3.52 9.00 -15.10
C PRO A 29 -4.85 8.46 -15.64
N ALA A 30 -5.00 8.53 -16.96
CA ALA A 30 -6.23 8.16 -17.66
C ALA A 30 -6.59 6.67 -17.58
N ASP A 31 -5.65 5.79 -17.23
CA ASP A 31 -5.87 4.34 -17.04
C ASP A 31 -6.25 3.97 -15.60
N GLY A 32 -6.45 4.96 -14.73
CA GLY A 32 -6.77 4.77 -13.31
C GLY A 32 -5.52 4.82 -12.43
N VAL A 33 -5.65 4.47 -11.16
CA VAL A 33 -4.52 4.50 -10.21
C VAL A 33 -4.42 3.16 -9.50
N ASP A 34 -3.21 2.78 -9.12
CA ASP A 34 -3.01 1.63 -8.27
C ASP A 34 -3.76 1.81 -6.93
N VAL A 35 -4.74 0.94 -6.70
CA VAL A 35 -5.65 0.98 -5.56
C VAL A 35 -4.91 0.79 -4.23
N PHE A 36 -3.78 0.09 -4.27
CA PHE A 36 -3.00 -0.27 -3.08
C PHE A 36 -2.00 0.83 -2.67
N SER A 37 -1.88 1.89 -3.46
CA SER A 37 -1.00 3.04 -3.18
C SER A 37 -1.65 4.14 -2.34
N GLY A 38 -2.98 4.07 -2.16
CA GLY A 38 -3.75 5.06 -1.39
C GLY A 38 -3.57 4.91 0.13
N ASN A 39 -3.88 5.98 0.86
CA ASN A 39 -3.72 6.06 2.32
C ASN A 39 -4.61 5.07 3.11
N CYS A 40 -5.53 4.36 2.45
CA CYS A 40 -6.26 3.27 3.07
C CYS A 40 -5.41 2.02 3.30
N GLY A 41 -4.36 1.81 2.50
CA GLY A 41 -3.52 0.61 2.57
C GLY A 41 -4.36 -0.68 2.50
N LEU A 42 -5.33 -0.71 1.58
CA LEU A 42 -6.19 -1.87 1.37
C LEU A 42 -5.34 -3.08 0.96
N MET A 43 -5.61 -4.25 1.52
CA MET A 43 -5.00 -5.52 1.16
C MET A 43 -5.77 -6.23 0.04
N ASP A 44 -7.03 -5.83 -0.16
CA ASP A 44 -7.87 -6.25 -1.27
C ASP A 44 -8.91 -5.17 -1.58
N ALA A 45 -9.36 -5.09 -2.83
CA ALA A 45 -10.23 -4.04 -3.32
C ALA A 45 -11.23 -4.57 -4.36
N LEU A 46 -12.25 -3.75 -4.67
CA LEU A 46 -13.17 -4.09 -5.75
C LEU A 46 -12.41 -4.16 -7.09
N PRO A 47 -12.75 -5.08 -8.01
CA PRO A 47 -12.13 -5.14 -9.34
C PRO A 47 -12.20 -3.83 -10.12
N THR A 48 -13.24 -3.02 -9.87
CA THR A 48 -13.47 -1.72 -10.51
C THR A 48 -12.68 -0.58 -9.85
N ALA A 49 -12.12 -0.77 -8.66
CA ALA A 49 -11.55 0.31 -7.86
C ALA A 49 -10.36 1.01 -8.53
N ARG A 50 -9.60 0.33 -9.40
CA ARG A 50 -8.51 0.97 -10.17
C ARG A 50 -9.03 2.16 -10.99
N GLN A 51 -10.20 1.98 -11.59
CA GLN A 51 -10.85 3.00 -12.43
C GLN A 51 -11.78 3.89 -11.62
N PHE A 52 -12.44 3.34 -10.59
CA PHE A 52 -13.50 3.98 -9.82
C PHE A 52 -13.16 4.05 -8.33
N GLN A 53 -12.20 4.92 -8.01
CA GLN A 53 -11.83 5.21 -6.63
C GLN A 53 -12.02 6.68 -6.28
N VAL A 54 -12.14 6.93 -4.97
CA VAL A 54 -12.34 8.25 -4.42
C VAL A 54 -11.42 8.52 -3.24
N ALA A 55 -10.92 9.74 -3.17
CA ALA A 55 -10.24 10.31 -2.03
C ALA A 55 -11.17 11.28 -1.29
N MET A 56 -11.26 11.13 0.04
CA MET A 56 -12.15 11.93 0.90
C MET A 56 -11.38 12.95 1.73
N ASN A 57 -11.99 14.09 2.07
CA ASN A 57 -11.42 15.00 3.07
C ASN A 57 -11.20 14.31 4.42
N LEU A 58 -10.30 14.84 5.25
CA LEU A 58 -9.89 14.23 6.51
C LEU A 58 -11.04 14.02 7.50
N ASP A 59 -11.97 14.97 7.58
CA ASP A 59 -13.10 14.93 8.50
C ASP A 59 -14.05 13.77 8.18
N GLN A 60 -14.33 13.54 6.89
CA GLN A 60 -15.18 12.44 6.43
C GLN A 60 -14.41 11.15 6.16
N TYR A 61 -13.08 11.20 6.05
CA TYR A 61 -12.21 10.03 6.00
C TYR A 61 -12.07 9.40 7.39
N GLN A 62 -12.15 10.20 8.45
CA GLN A 62 -12.10 9.79 9.86
C GLN A 62 -10.94 8.83 10.15
N GLN A 63 -9.73 9.28 9.81
CA GLN A 63 -8.49 8.53 9.99
C GLN A 63 -8.47 7.16 9.27
N GLY A 64 -9.38 6.91 8.33
CA GLY A 64 -9.44 5.73 7.48
C GLY A 64 -10.51 4.71 7.87
N ILE A 65 -11.33 4.97 8.90
CA ILE A 65 -12.39 4.03 9.29
C ILE A 65 -13.43 3.82 8.17
N HIS A 66 -13.51 4.75 7.21
CA HIS A 66 -14.38 4.64 6.03
C HIS A 66 -13.71 4.01 4.80
N CYS A 67 -12.45 3.58 4.90
CA CYS A 67 -11.75 2.90 3.83
C CYS A 67 -12.47 1.62 3.39
N GLY A 68 -12.44 1.37 2.08
CA GLY A 68 -13.09 0.20 1.48
C GLY A 68 -14.61 0.32 1.32
N ARG A 69 -15.27 1.30 1.98
CA ARG A 69 -16.68 1.63 1.74
C ARG A 69 -16.89 2.21 0.34
N CYS A 70 -18.12 2.12 -0.16
CA CYS A 70 -18.48 2.69 -1.45
C CYS A 70 -19.30 3.96 -1.29
N ILE A 71 -19.14 4.86 -2.26
CA ILE A 71 -20.01 6.02 -2.43
C ILE A 71 -20.67 5.95 -3.80
N GLN A 72 -21.83 6.58 -3.91
CA GLN A 72 -22.48 6.88 -5.19
C GLN A 72 -22.51 8.38 -5.37
N ALA A 73 -21.91 8.88 -6.45
CA ALA A 73 -21.86 10.30 -6.79
C ALA A 73 -22.70 10.59 -8.03
N GLN A 74 -23.25 11.80 -8.08
CA GLN A 74 -23.93 12.36 -9.23
C GLN A 74 -23.45 13.79 -9.45
N CYS A 75 -23.15 14.15 -10.71
CA CYS A 75 -22.89 15.54 -11.04
C CYS A 75 -24.17 16.38 -10.96
N THR A 76 -24.08 17.54 -10.33
CA THR A 76 -25.18 18.51 -10.16
C THR A 76 -24.87 19.86 -10.79
N ASP A 77 -23.69 20.00 -11.41
CA ASP A 77 -23.26 21.19 -12.12
C ASP A 77 -23.98 21.30 -13.48
N ALA A 78 -24.38 22.51 -13.86
CA ALA A 78 -25.04 22.77 -15.14
C ALA A 78 -24.17 22.44 -16.37
N ARG A 79 -22.84 22.34 -16.18
CA ARG A 79 -21.88 22.02 -17.24
C ARG A 79 -21.77 20.53 -17.54
N CYS A 80 -22.36 19.67 -16.70
CA CYS A 80 -22.29 18.23 -16.91
C CYS A 80 -23.16 17.80 -18.11
N LYS A 81 -22.56 17.01 -19.01
CA LYS A 81 -23.22 16.56 -20.24
C LYS A 81 -24.41 15.65 -19.93
N ASP A 82 -24.18 14.72 -19.02
CA ASP A 82 -25.14 13.77 -18.47
C ASP A 82 -25.06 13.82 -16.93
N THR A 83 -26.03 13.21 -16.24
CA THR A 83 -26.05 13.14 -14.77
C THR A 83 -26.11 11.69 -14.26
N PRO A 84 -25.18 10.81 -14.68
CA PRO A 84 -25.18 9.43 -14.22
C PRO A 84 -24.91 9.36 -12.71
N LYS A 85 -25.49 8.35 -12.06
CA LYS A 85 -25.08 7.94 -10.73
C LYS A 85 -23.95 6.93 -10.87
N VAL A 86 -22.76 7.28 -10.39
CA VAL A 86 -21.55 6.47 -10.56
C VAL A 86 -21.05 6.04 -9.19
N THR A 87 -20.77 4.75 -9.03
CA THR A 87 -20.33 4.15 -7.77
C THR A 87 -18.82 3.91 -7.80
N GLY A 88 -18.14 4.19 -6.69
CA GLY A 88 -16.73 3.86 -6.53
C GLY A 88 -16.32 3.67 -5.08
N GLN A 89 -15.07 3.23 -4.89
CA GLN A 89 -14.56 2.80 -3.58
C GLN A 89 -13.67 3.86 -2.94
N VAL A 90 -13.81 4.07 -1.63
CA VAL A 90 -12.93 4.93 -0.85
C VAL A 90 -11.58 4.24 -0.65
N THR A 91 -10.52 4.80 -1.23
CA THR A 91 -9.17 4.21 -1.22
C THR A 91 -8.10 5.16 -0.70
N ASN A 92 -8.41 6.45 -0.56
CA ASN A 92 -7.43 7.46 -0.22
C ASN A 92 -8.03 8.64 0.56
N THR A 93 -7.17 9.53 1.02
CA THR A 93 -7.53 10.82 1.61
C THR A 93 -7.16 11.98 0.69
N CYS A 94 -7.88 13.09 0.80
CA CYS A 94 -7.60 14.37 0.19
C CYS A 94 -7.46 15.42 1.31
N PRO A 95 -6.24 15.67 1.83
CA PRO A 95 -6.04 16.58 2.96
C PRO A 95 -6.50 18.02 2.72
N GLY A 96 -6.44 18.49 1.46
CA GLY A 96 -6.85 19.84 1.08
C GLY A 96 -8.32 19.98 0.69
N CYS A 97 -9.10 18.90 0.66
CA CYS A 97 -10.50 18.94 0.28
C CYS A 97 -11.37 19.48 1.42
N ALA A 98 -12.37 20.32 1.10
CA ALA A 98 -13.37 20.72 2.07
C ALA A 98 -14.34 19.57 2.38
N LYS A 99 -15.11 19.70 3.47
CA LYS A 99 -16.19 18.75 3.77
C LYS A 99 -17.18 18.69 2.60
N GLY A 100 -17.49 17.49 2.14
CA GLY A 100 -18.33 17.22 0.98
C GLY A 100 -17.57 17.16 -0.35
N ASP A 101 -16.35 17.71 -0.44
CA ASP A 101 -15.51 17.61 -1.63
C ASP A 101 -14.86 16.23 -1.73
N LEU A 102 -14.73 15.74 -2.96
CA LEU A 102 -14.15 14.45 -3.29
C LEU A 102 -13.18 14.60 -4.47
N THR A 103 -12.06 13.88 -4.43
CA THR A 103 -11.17 13.74 -5.58
C THR A 103 -11.33 12.33 -6.16
N PHE A 104 -11.58 12.25 -7.47
CA PHE A 104 -11.88 11.02 -8.17
C PHE A 104 -10.70 10.62 -9.06
N SER A 105 -10.51 9.32 -9.28
CA SER A 105 -9.65 8.87 -10.38
C SER A 105 -10.13 9.44 -11.71
N TYR A 106 -9.21 9.68 -12.65
CA TYR A 106 -9.53 10.22 -13.97
C TYR A 106 -10.73 9.53 -14.67
N PRO A 107 -10.80 8.18 -14.75
CA PRO A 107 -11.94 7.52 -15.42
C PRO A 107 -13.28 7.78 -14.72
N PHE A 108 -13.29 7.78 -13.39
CA PHE A 108 -14.49 8.09 -12.61
C PHE A 108 -14.92 9.53 -12.85
N PHE A 109 -14.01 10.50 -12.72
CA PHE A 109 -14.32 11.90 -12.95
C PHE A 109 -14.90 12.14 -14.35
N GLN A 110 -14.30 11.52 -15.37
CA GLN A 110 -14.76 11.62 -16.75
C GLN A 110 -16.14 11.01 -16.95
N GLN A 111 -16.42 9.85 -16.37
CA GLN A 111 -17.76 9.25 -16.44
C GLN A 111 -18.80 10.06 -15.66
N LEU A 112 -18.42 10.66 -14.54
CA LEU A 112 -19.31 11.43 -13.68
C LEU A 112 -19.70 12.79 -14.28
N THR A 113 -18.76 13.45 -14.96
CA THR A 113 -18.91 14.85 -15.41
C THR A 113 -18.95 15.02 -16.94
N GLY A 114 -18.38 14.07 -17.68
CA GLY A 114 -18.11 14.20 -19.11
C GLY A 114 -16.89 15.07 -19.45
N ALA A 115 -16.16 15.53 -18.43
CA ALA A 115 -14.98 16.40 -18.54
C ALA A 115 -13.69 15.67 -18.09
N THR A 116 -12.54 16.23 -18.44
CA THR A 116 -11.22 15.64 -18.16
C THR A 116 -10.31 16.57 -17.35
N THR A 117 -10.84 17.70 -16.88
CA THR A 117 -10.16 18.74 -16.09
C THR A 117 -11.20 19.60 -15.38
N ASP A 118 -10.73 20.61 -14.64
CA ASP A 118 -11.53 21.54 -13.82
C ASP A 118 -12.21 20.86 -12.62
N TRP A 119 -13.08 21.59 -11.92
CA TRP A 119 -13.91 21.10 -10.82
C TRP A 119 -15.39 21.24 -11.15
N PHE A 120 -16.22 20.34 -10.60
CA PHE A 120 -17.68 20.30 -10.83
C PHE A 120 -18.45 20.14 -9.54
N GLN A 121 -19.64 20.72 -9.44
CA GLN A 121 -20.54 20.46 -8.31
C GLN A 121 -21.12 19.06 -8.35
N ILE A 122 -21.09 18.36 -7.22
CA ILE A 122 -21.62 17.00 -7.06
C ILE A 122 -22.51 16.87 -5.82
N ALA A 123 -23.37 15.85 -5.85
CA ALA A 123 -23.99 15.27 -4.68
C ALA A 123 -23.58 13.80 -4.57
N TRP A 124 -23.43 13.29 -3.35
CA TRP A 124 -23.05 11.90 -3.13
C TRP A 124 -23.51 11.37 -1.77
N GLU A 125 -23.56 10.05 -1.64
CA GLU A 125 -23.91 9.35 -0.40
C GLU A 125 -23.07 8.07 -0.27
N PHE A 126 -22.92 7.55 0.95
CA PHE A 126 -22.41 6.20 1.14
C PHE A 126 -23.45 5.17 0.69
N VAL A 127 -23.01 4.15 -0.04
CA VAL A 127 -23.87 3.07 -0.55
C VAL A 127 -23.24 1.71 -0.29
N ASP A 128 -24.04 0.68 -0.43
CA ASP A 128 -23.59 -0.70 -0.44
C ASP A 128 -22.64 -0.96 -1.61
N CYS A 129 -21.49 -1.57 -1.30
CA CYS A 129 -20.54 -2.00 -2.31
C CYS A 129 -21.07 -3.22 -3.10
N PRO A 130 -20.87 -3.27 -4.42
CA PRO A 130 -21.26 -4.41 -5.26
C PRO A 130 -20.25 -5.57 -5.14
N VAL A 131 -20.07 -6.09 -3.92
CA VAL A 131 -19.14 -7.18 -3.62
C VAL A 131 -19.72 -8.53 -4.06
N ALA A 132 -18.83 -9.44 -4.45
CA ALA A 132 -19.12 -10.86 -4.65
C ALA A 132 -18.36 -11.67 -3.60
N GLY A 133 -18.94 -12.80 -3.17
CA GLY A 133 -18.37 -13.61 -2.09
C GLY A 133 -18.58 -12.98 -0.69
N GLY A 134 -17.87 -13.52 0.29
CA GLY A 134 -17.97 -13.07 1.67
C GLY A 134 -16.87 -12.08 2.05
N VAL A 135 -16.89 -11.65 3.30
CA VAL A 135 -15.88 -10.71 3.83
C VAL A 135 -14.51 -11.38 3.80
N LYS A 136 -13.48 -10.60 3.48
CA LYS A 136 -12.09 -11.04 3.55
C LYS A 136 -11.43 -10.45 4.79
N VAL A 137 -10.87 -11.32 5.62
CA VAL A 137 -10.19 -10.96 6.85
C VAL A 137 -8.69 -11.04 6.60
N CYS A 138 -8.04 -9.89 6.54
CA CYS A 138 -6.63 -9.79 6.16
C CYS A 138 -5.75 -9.50 7.38
N ALA A 139 -4.63 -10.20 7.51
CA ALA A 139 -3.63 -9.92 8.54
C ALA A 139 -2.48 -9.14 7.92
N LYS A 140 -2.20 -7.94 8.43
CA LYS A 140 -1.13 -7.07 7.93
C LYS A 140 0.22 -7.80 7.95
N SER A 141 1.10 -7.52 6.99
CA SER A 141 2.52 -7.87 7.11
C SER A 141 3.11 -7.33 8.43
N GLY A 142 3.83 -8.19 9.13
CA GLY A 142 4.31 -8.08 10.50
C GLY A 142 3.41 -8.76 11.55
N SER A 143 2.26 -9.30 11.18
CA SER A 143 1.32 -9.92 12.14
C SER A 143 1.82 -11.25 12.69
N SER A 144 1.77 -11.39 14.01
CA SER A 144 2.17 -12.56 14.79
C SER A 144 1.26 -12.72 16.02
N PRO A 145 1.39 -13.80 16.80
CA PRO A 145 0.58 -13.95 18.01
C PRO A 145 0.75 -12.84 19.05
N TYR A 146 1.88 -12.12 19.01
CA TYR A 146 2.21 -11.04 19.92
C TYR A 146 1.79 -9.65 19.42
N TRP A 147 1.47 -9.53 18.13
CA TRP A 147 1.03 -8.30 17.50
C TRP A 147 0.22 -8.62 16.26
N LEU A 148 -1.08 -8.32 16.26
CA LEU A 148 -1.98 -8.62 15.15
C LEU A 148 -2.74 -7.37 14.73
N ALA A 149 -2.63 -7.01 13.45
CA ALA A 149 -3.42 -5.96 12.82
C ALA A 149 -4.29 -6.57 11.72
N VAL A 150 -5.61 -6.48 11.89
CA VAL A 150 -6.61 -7.10 11.02
C VAL A 150 -7.32 -6.03 10.19
N GLN A 151 -7.42 -6.24 8.89
CA GLN A 151 -8.20 -5.40 7.99
C GLN A 151 -9.36 -6.21 7.38
N PRO A 152 -10.62 -5.78 7.56
CA PRO A 152 -11.72 -6.34 6.83
C PRO A 152 -11.82 -5.69 5.44
N THR A 153 -11.86 -6.50 4.40
CA THR A 153 -12.04 -6.08 3.00
C THR A 153 -13.22 -6.84 2.37
N ASN A 154 -13.59 -6.47 1.14
CA ASN A 154 -14.74 -7.06 0.43
C ASN A 154 -16.06 -7.01 1.24
N THR A 155 -16.33 -5.88 1.90
CA THR A 155 -17.53 -5.68 2.74
C THR A 155 -18.61 -4.90 1.99
N VAL A 156 -19.89 -5.20 2.24
CA VAL A 156 -21.02 -4.41 1.70
C VAL A 156 -21.02 -2.97 2.23
N GLY A 157 -21.04 -2.76 3.55
CA GLY A 157 -21.20 -1.44 4.16
C GLY A 157 -19.97 -0.86 4.89
N GLY A 158 -18.86 -1.60 4.92
CA GLY A 158 -17.70 -1.33 5.78
C GLY A 158 -17.87 -1.80 7.22
N VAL A 159 -16.79 -1.80 7.98
CA VAL A 159 -16.74 -2.21 9.39
C VAL A 159 -16.44 -1.00 10.26
N GLN A 160 -17.32 -0.73 11.21
CA GLN A 160 -17.18 0.37 12.17
C GLN A 160 -16.34 -0.05 13.39
N SER A 161 -16.46 -1.31 13.82
CA SER A 161 -15.71 -1.82 14.97
C SER A 161 -15.44 -3.32 14.85
N MET A 162 -14.42 -3.78 15.58
CA MET A 162 -14.01 -5.18 15.60
C MET A 162 -13.65 -5.61 17.03
N SER A 163 -13.97 -6.85 17.37
CA SER A 163 -13.35 -7.56 18.49
C SER A 163 -12.63 -8.81 17.99
N VAL A 164 -11.53 -9.15 18.66
CA VAL A 164 -10.68 -10.30 18.36
C VAL A 164 -10.60 -11.16 19.62
N ASN A 165 -10.97 -12.43 19.50
CA ASN A 165 -11.09 -13.38 20.61
C ASN A 165 -11.91 -12.82 21.80
N GLY A 166 -12.99 -12.10 21.50
CA GLY A 166 -13.89 -11.50 22.49
C GLY A 166 -13.38 -10.19 23.12
N LYS A 167 -12.18 -9.72 22.76
CA LYS A 167 -11.60 -8.45 23.24
C LYS A 167 -11.72 -7.36 22.18
N PRO A 168 -12.08 -6.11 22.54
CA PRO A 168 -12.12 -5.01 21.58
C PRO A 168 -10.77 -4.82 20.88
N ALA A 169 -10.79 -4.78 19.54
CA ALA A 169 -9.61 -4.39 18.77
C ALA A 169 -9.61 -2.87 18.62
N ARG A 170 -8.47 -2.23 18.91
CA ARG A 170 -8.37 -0.77 18.74
C ARG A 170 -8.30 -0.45 17.27
N TYR A 171 -9.03 0.57 16.83
CA TYR A 171 -8.76 1.16 15.52
C TYR A 171 -7.37 1.80 15.57
N ALA A 172 -6.44 1.30 14.76
CA ALA A 172 -5.02 1.52 14.97
C ALA A 172 -4.52 2.73 14.17
N THR A 173 -4.89 3.91 14.65
CA THR A 173 -4.62 5.21 14.02
C THR A 173 -3.13 5.51 13.85
N GLU A 174 -2.28 4.88 14.66
CA GLU A 174 -0.81 4.95 14.62
C GLU A 174 -0.18 4.06 13.53
N ILE A 175 -0.94 3.12 12.94
CA ILE A 175 -0.45 2.18 11.90
C ILE A 175 -0.64 2.78 10.48
N THR A 176 -0.96 4.08 10.41
CA THR A 176 -1.06 4.91 9.20
C THR A 176 -1.83 4.26 8.04
N ASN A 177 -2.93 3.54 8.31
CA ASN A 177 -3.81 2.87 7.33
C ASN A 177 -5.10 2.35 8.03
N TYR A 178 -5.99 1.68 7.29
CA TYR A 178 -7.21 1.07 7.82
C TYR A 178 -6.96 -0.33 8.43
N TYR A 179 -6.68 -0.41 9.74
CA TYR A 179 -6.52 -1.68 10.46
C TYR A 179 -7.10 -1.62 11.88
N PHE A 180 -7.60 -2.76 12.36
CA PHE A 180 -7.97 -3.01 13.74
C PHE A 180 -6.88 -3.83 14.41
N GLN A 181 -6.21 -3.28 15.41
CA GLN A 181 -5.16 -3.97 16.15
C GLN A 181 -5.77 -4.74 17.33
N ALA A 182 -5.53 -6.04 17.37
CA ALA A 182 -5.97 -6.91 18.45
C ALA A 182 -5.23 -6.58 19.76
N GLU A 183 -5.90 -6.81 20.90
CA GLU A 183 -5.23 -6.79 22.21
C GLU A 183 -4.34 -8.03 22.33
N PRO A 184 -3.01 -7.89 22.50
CA PRO A 184 -2.08 -9.01 22.38
C PRO A 184 -1.96 -9.87 23.65
N LYS A 185 -2.78 -9.61 24.68
CA LYS A 185 -2.73 -10.33 25.97
C LYS A 185 -4.09 -10.94 26.31
N PRO A 186 -4.20 -12.27 26.50
CA PRO A 186 -3.19 -13.26 26.14
C PRO A 186 -2.88 -13.21 24.64
N GLU A 187 -1.79 -13.84 24.21
CA GLU A 187 -1.41 -13.93 22.80
C GLU A 187 -2.58 -14.38 21.94
N VAL A 188 -2.63 -13.91 20.70
CA VAL A 188 -3.73 -14.16 19.76
C VAL A 188 -3.24 -15.12 18.68
N PRO A 189 -3.52 -16.43 18.77
CA PRO A 189 -3.00 -17.38 17.79
C PRO A 189 -3.61 -17.14 16.41
N LEU A 190 -2.77 -16.84 15.41
CA LEU A 190 -3.22 -16.58 14.04
C LEU A 190 -3.99 -17.76 13.45
N SER A 191 -3.61 -19.00 13.77
CA SER A 191 -4.25 -20.21 13.23
C SER A 191 -5.69 -20.42 13.66
N ASN A 192 -6.13 -19.76 14.74
CA ASN A 192 -7.47 -19.92 15.31
C ASN A 192 -7.94 -18.62 15.97
N THR A 193 -8.12 -17.58 15.17
CA THR A 193 -8.55 -16.26 15.63
C THR A 193 -10.04 -16.07 15.38
N THR A 194 -10.81 -15.77 16.43
CA THR A 194 -12.22 -15.37 16.28
C THR A 194 -12.32 -13.87 16.10
N VAL A 195 -12.86 -13.42 14.97
CA VAL A 195 -13.14 -12.02 14.67
C VAL A 195 -14.63 -11.78 14.72
N THR A 196 -15.05 -10.74 15.46
CA THR A 196 -16.42 -10.23 15.43
C THR A 196 -16.37 -8.81 14.88
N MET A 197 -17.11 -8.55 13.81
CA MET A 197 -17.10 -7.27 13.10
C MET A 197 -18.49 -6.68 13.11
N THR A 198 -18.60 -5.40 13.42
CA THR A 198 -19.87 -4.65 13.38
C THR A 198 -19.82 -3.62 12.26
N SER A 199 -20.80 -3.66 11.35
CA SER A 199 -20.91 -2.75 10.21
C SER A 199 -21.37 -1.35 10.64
N PHE A 200 -21.20 -0.36 9.75
CA PHE A 200 -21.76 0.98 9.96
C PHE A 200 -23.29 1.02 10.06
N ASN A 201 -23.98 -0.04 9.62
CA ASN A 201 -25.42 -0.19 9.73
C ASN A 201 -25.84 -0.94 11.02
N GLY A 202 -24.87 -1.32 11.87
CA GLY A 202 -25.11 -1.99 13.16
C GLY A 202 -25.22 -3.52 13.08
N GLU A 203 -25.03 -4.12 11.91
CA GLU A 203 -25.03 -5.57 11.77
C GLU A 203 -23.73 -6.18 12.28
N THR A 204 -23.80 -7.33 12.93
CA THR A 204 -22.61 -8.03 13.44
C THR A 204 -22.46 -9.40 12.79
N ILE A 205 -21.23 -9.72 12.36
CA ILE A 205 -20.84 -11.07 11.93
C ILE A 205 -19.68 -11.56 12.79
N THR A 206 -19.67 -12.85 13.11
CA THR A 206 -18.57 -13.51 13.84
C THR A 206 -18.08 -14.70 13.04
N ALA A 207 -16.77 -14.84 12.91
CA ALA A 207 -16.12 -15.97 12.27
C ALA A 207 -14.81 -16.32 12.96
N THR A 208 -14.49 -17.61 12.96
CA THR A 208 -13.18 -18.11 13.36
C THR A 208 -12.35 -18.37 12.11
N VAL A 209 -11.17 -17.75 12.05
CA VAL A 209 -10.31 -17.72 10.86
C VAL A 209 -8.89 -18.16 11.20
N ALA A 210 -8.29 -18.90 10.28
CA ALA A 210 -6.85 -19.11 10.24
C ALA A 210 -6.23 -17.98 9.40
N LEU A 211 -5.53 -17.07 10.07
CA LEU A 211 -4.86 -15.92 9.49
C LEU A 211 -3.43 -16.28 9.09
N THR A 212 -2.96 -15.68 8.00
CA THR A 212 -1.56 -15.71 7.59
C THR A 212 -1.11 -14.28 7.38
N GLU A 213 0.03 -13.93 7.95
CA GLU A 213 0.65 -12.62 7.77
C GLU A 213 0.76 -12.26 6.27
N GLY A 214 0.36 -11.03 5.92
CA GLY A 214 0.41 -10.51 4.57
C GLY A 214 -0.65 -11.08 3.63
N LYS A 215 -1.63 -11.84 4.14
CA LYS A 215 -2.68 -12.48 3.33
C LYS A 215 -4.09 -12.19 3.85
N CYS A 216 -5.06 -12.42 2.99
CA CYS A 216 -6.49 -12.38 3.28
C CYS A 216 -7.10 -13.78 3.28
N THR A 217 -7.96 -14.04 4.26
CA THR A 217 -8.78 -15.27 4.35
C THR A 217 -10.25 -14.87 4.14
N GLU A 218 -10.90 -15.44 3.13
CA GLU A 218 -12.33 -15.21 2.89
C GLU A 218 -13.18 -16.05 3.84
N ILE A 219 -14.19 -15.44 4.44
CA ILE A 219 -15.21 -16.10 5.27
C ILE A 219 -16.53 -16.19 4.48
N PRO A 220 -17.39 -17.19 4.71
CA PRO A 220 -18.65 -17.31 3.97
C PRO A 220 -19.68 -16.21 4.31
N GLN A 221 -19.51 -15.49 5.42
CA GLN A 221 -20.44 -14.45 5.87
C GLN A 221 -20.26 -13.12 5.12
N GLN A 222 -21.37 -12.38 4.98
CA GLN A 222 -21.40 -11.00 4.47
C GLN A 222 -22.47 -10.20 5.23
N PHE A 223 -22.27 -8.89 5.37
CA PHE A 223 -23.27 -7.97 5.93
C PHE A 223 -24.46 -7.79 4.97
N GLY A 224 -25.68 -7.54 5.46
CA GLY A 224 -26.85 -7.27 4.61
C GLY A 224 -27.49 -8.47 3.92
N LYS A 225 -27.04 -9.70 4.19
CA LYS A 225 -27.70 -10.93 3.70
C LYS A 225 -28.00 -11.88 4.87
N PRO A 226 -29.28 -12.07 5.27
CA PRO A 226 -29.65 -13.15 6.16
C PRO A 226 -29.36 -14.51 5.49
N GLY A 227 -28.43 -15.26 6.09
CA GLY A 227 -28.28 -16.72 5.98
C GLY A 227 -28.54 -17.40 4.63
N THR A 228 -27.48 -17.73 3.91
CA THR A 228 -27.42 -19.03 3.22
C THR A 228 -26.54 -19.95 4.08
N PRO A 229 -27.10 -20.93 4.80
CA PRO A 229 -26.30 -21.92 5.53
C PRO A 229 -25.91 -23.05 4.57
N THR A 230 -24.61 -23.20 4.24
CA THR A 230 -24.09 -24.42 3.62
C THR A 230 -22.58 -24.58 3.83
N PRO A 231 -22.05 -25.81 3.75
CA PRO A 231 -21.79 -26.73 4.85
C PRO A 231 -20.35 -26.62 5.42
N THR A 232 -20.16 -27.21 6.59
CA THR A 232 -18.86 -27.43 7.24
C THR A 232 -17.83 -28.08 6.30
N PRO A 233 -16.59 -27.56 6.19
CA PRO A 233 -15.51 -28.27 5.52
C PRO A 233 -15.08 -29.45 6.40
N SER A 234 -15.45 -30.67 5.98
CA SER A 234 -14.88 -31.90 6.51
C SER A 234 -13.43 -32.05 6.04
N ASN A 235 -12.54 -32.08 7.01
CA ASN A 235 -11.11 -32.40 6.93
C ASN A 235 -10.81 -33.65 6.07
N PRO A 236 -9.90 -33.61 5.08
CA PRO A 236 -9.33 -34.83 4.54
C PRO A 236 -8.13 -35.29 5.39
N THR A 237 -8.30 -36.45 6.03
CA THR A 237 -7.25 -37.24 6.68
C THR A 237 -6.19 -37.72 5.66
N PRO A 238 -4.91 -37.81 6.05
CA PRO A 238 -3.79 -38.14 5.16
C PRO A 238 -3.70 -39.62 4.81
N THR A 239 -3.15 -39.95 3.64
CA THR A 239 -2.73 -41.32 3.24
C THR A 239 -1.57 -41.20 2.23
N PRO A 240 -0.72 -42.22 2.02
CA PRO A 240 0.68 -42.19 2.41
C PRO A 240 1.67 -42.21 1.22
N SER A 241 2.93 -42.03 1.58
CA SER A 241 4.14 -41.84 0.80
C SER A 241 4.60 -42.98 -0.13
N ASN A 242 5.41 -42.55 -1.12
CA ASN A 242 6.65 -43.18 -1.67
C ASN A 242 6.54 -44.00 -2.99
N PRO A 243 7.62 -44.21 -3.79
CA PRO A 243 8.91 -43.50 -3.93
C PRO A 243 9.23 -42.97 -5.34
N THR A 244 10.27 -42.14 -5.39
CA THR A 244 11.13 -41.70 -6.51
C THR A 244 11.69 -42.82 -7.39
N PRO A 245 12.14 -42.51 -8.63
CA PRO A 245 13.37 -43.10 -9.13
C PRO A 245 14.41 -42.07 -9.64
N THR A 246 15.65 -42.49 -9.46
CA THR A 246 16.96 -41.85 -9.64
C THR A 246 17.51 -41.97 -11.08
N SER A 247 18.35 -41.04 -11.55
CA SER A 247 19.42 -41.25 -12.56
C SER A 247 20.27 -39.96 -12.67
N SER A 248 21.48 -39.85 -12.12
CA SER A 248 22.84 -40.29 -12.53
C SER A 248 23.54 -39.46 -13.64
N ASN A 249 24.44 -38.54 -13.20
CA ASN A 249 25.78 -38.09 -13.68
C ASN A 249 26.24 -38.37 -15.16
N PRO A 250 27.08 -37.53 -15.85
CA PRO A 250 28.42 -37.12 -15.40
C PRO A 250 28.96 -35.70 -15.75
N THR A 251 29.99 -35.31 -15.00
CA THR A 251 30.94 -34.20 -15.21
C THR A 251 31.82 -34.38 -16.46
N PRO A 252 32.20 -33.27 -17.13
CA PRO A 252 33.63 -32.96 -17.27
C PRO A 252 33.98 -31.48 -17.05
N THR A 253 35.16 -31.26 -16.48
CA THR A 253 35.94 -30.01 -16.35
C THR A 253 36.90 -29.85 -17.56
N PRO A 254 37.78 -28.83 -17.65
CA PRO A 254 37.63 -27.37 -17.68
C PRO A 254 38.10 -26.78 -19.03
N THR A 255 37.64 -25.60 -19.45
CA THR A 255 38.44 -24.75 -20.37
C THR A 255 38.18 -23.28 -20.11
N THR A 256 39.28 -22.55 -19.99
CA THR A 256 39.46 -21.14 -19.70
C THR A 256 39.20 -20.24 -20.91
N SER A 257 39.01 -18.96 -20.57
CA SER A 257 39.31 -17.73 -21.32
C SER A 257 38.39 -17.27 -22.45
N ASP A 258 37.75 -16.14 -22.13
CA ASP A 258 37.64 -14.89 -22.92
C ASP A 258 36.25 -14.54 -23.51
N PRO A 259 36.00 -13.26 -23.85
CA PRO A 259 35.16 -12.36 -23.06
C PRO A 259 33.91 -11.98 -23.86
N THR A 260 32.75 -12.17 -23.27
CA THR A 260 31.49 -11.71 -23.87
C THR A 260 30.80 -10.74 -22.92
N PRO A 261 30.12 -9.71 -23.45
CA PRO A 261 29.75 -8.53 -22.70
C PRO A 261 28.84 -8.93 -21.54
N SER A 262 29.32 -8.77 -20.32
CA SER A 262 28.56 -9.11 -19.15
C SER A 262 27.35 -8.18 -19.08
N THR A 263 26.15 -8.75 -19.20
CA THR A 263 24.86 -8.06 -18.98
C THR A 263 24.64 -7.65 -17.53
N CYS A 264 25.66 -7.83 -16.67
CA CYS A 264 25.76 -7.32 -15.32
C CYS A 264 27.14 -6.66 -15.12
N GLY A 265 27.20 -5.67 -14.23
CA GLY A 265 28.42 -4.98 -13.84
C GLY A 265 29.40 -5.87 -13.07
N ALA A 266 30.60 -5.35 -12.82
CA ALA A 266 31.64 -6.07 -12.11
C ALA A 266 31.18 -6.48 -10.69
N PRO A 267 31.50 -7.71 -10.24
CA PRO A 267 31.11 -8.17 -8.91
C PRO A 267 31.87 -7.44 -7.81
N GLU A 268 31.13 -7.01 -6.78
CA GLU A 268 31.63 -6.38 -5.56
C GLU A 268 31.76 -7.43 -4.45
N ALA A 269 32.99 -7.72 -4.03
CA ALA A 269 33.25 -8.67 -2.95
C ALA A 269 33.00 -8.08 -1.56
N ASN A 270 32.48 -8.90 -0.66
CA ASN A 270 32.11 -8.57 0.72
C ASN A 270 31.05 -7.46 0.84
N ILE A 271 30.16 -7.38 -0.14
CA ILE A 271 29.11 -6.38 -0.23
C ILE A 271 27.77 -7.09 -0.39
N ASP A 272 26.80 -6.74 0.45
CA ASP A 272 25.39 -7.14 0.35
C ASP A 272 24.57 -5.91 -0.03
N TYR A 273 23.67 -6.03 -1.01
CA TYR A 273 22.64 -5.05 -1.23
C TYR A 273 21.44 -5.40 -0.35
N TYR A 274 21.53 -5.10 0.94
CA TYR A 274 20.57 -5.54 1.94
C TYR A 274 19.11 -5.15 1.63
N GLY A 275 18.20 -6.11 1.76
CA GLY A 275 16.79 -5.93 1.43
C GLY A 275 16.53 -5.81 -0.07
N ASN A 276 15.36 -5.24 -0.43
CA ASN A 276 14.90 -5.05 -1.80
C ASN A 276 14.77 -6.35 -2.63
N ASP A 277 14.57 -7.49 -1.97
CA ASP A 277 14.50 -8.80 -2.63
C ASP A 277 13.20 -8.95 -3.44
N VAL A 278 13.35 -9.13 -4.75
CA VAL A 278 12.25 -9.42 -5.69
C VAL A 278 12.15 -10.89 -6.05
N GLY A 279 13.07 -11.71 -5.52
CA GLY A 279 13.09 -13.15 -5.67
C GLY A 279 14.42 -13.73 -5.18
N SER A 280 14.48 -15.05 -5.08
CA SER A 280 15.72 -15.75 -4.77
C SER A 280 15.79 -17.10 -5.48
N LEU A 281 17.00 -17.62 -5.65
CA LEU A 281 17.25 -18.95 -6.21
C LEU A 281 18.50 -19.58 -5.59
N ASN A 282 18.51 -20.91 -5.54
CA ASN A 282 19.67 -21.68 -5.08
C ASN A 282 20.76 -21.70 -6.16
N VAL A 283 22.00 -21.45 -5.76
CA VAL A 283 23.19 -21.45 -6.62
C VAL A 283 24.28 -22.29 -5.97
N VAL A 284 24.87 -23.21 -6.73
CA VAL A 284 25.91 -24.14 -6.26
C VAL A 284 27.15 -24.04 -7.14
N GLY A 285 28.28 -24.54 -6.64
CA GLY A 285 29.55 -24.56 -7.36
C GLY A 285 30.41 -23.31 -7.14
N PRO A 286 31.45 -23.08 -7.98
CA PRO A 286 32.37 -21.95 -7.84
C PRO A 286 31.66 -20.59 -7.88
N GLN A 287 32.18 -19.62 -7.13
CA GLN A 287 31.57 -18.28 -7.01
C GLN A 287 31.35 -17.58 -8.36
N ALA A 288 32.24 -17.78 -9.34
CA ALA A 288 32.06 -17.25 -10.69
C ALA A 288 30.83 -17.82 -11.41
N ASP A 289 30.53 -19.11 -11.22
CA ASP A 289 29.36 -19.77 -11.79
C ASP A 289 28.07 -19.30 -11.09
N GLN A 290 28.12 -19.14 -9.76
CA GLN A 290 27.01 -18.59 -8.98
C GLN A 290 26.63 -17.18 -9.47
N ILE A 291 27.62 -16.30 -9.67
CA ILE A 291 27.42 -14.95 -10.20
C ILE A 291 26.81 -14.98 -11.60
N ARG A 292 27.27 -15.89 -12.49
CA ARG A 292 26.73 -16.05 -13.85
C ARG A 292 25.25 -16.46 -13.82
N VAL A 293 24.89 -17.41 -12.96
CA VAL A 293 23.50 -17.88 -12.81
C VAL A 293 22.61 -16.77 -12.26
N CYS A 294 23.07 -16.04 -11.25
CA CYS A 294 22.38 -14.87 -10.70
C CYS A 294 22.15 -13.76 -11.72
N CYS A 295 23.18 -13.42 -12.50
CA CYS A 295 23.07 -12.42 -13.54
C CYS A 295 22.04 -12.82 -14.60
N SER A 296 22.01 -14.09 -15.02
CA SER A 296 21.01 -14.60 -15.97
C SER A 296 19.59 -14.51 -15.40
N ALA A 297 19.40 -14.85 -14.12
CA ALA A 297 18.11 -14.75 -13.46
C ALA A 297 17.65 -13.29 -13.29
N CYS A 298 18.57 -12.39 -12.91
CA CYS A 298 18.26 -10.97 -12.75
C CYS A 298 17.96 -10.29 -14.09
N THR A 299 18.66 -10.65 -15.16
CA THR A 299 18.43 -10.07 -16.49
C THR A 299 17.06 -10.45 -17.05
N LYS A 300 16.56 -11.65 -16.74
CA LYS A 300 15.23 -12.15 -17.11
C LYS A 300 14.09 -11.64 -16.23
N ASN A 301 14.40 -10.98 -15.10
CA ASN A 301 13.41 -10.42 -14.21
C ASN A 301 13.39 -8.89 -14.37
N ASP A 302 12.29 -8.35 -14.90
CA ASP A 302 12.15 -6.91 -15.16
C ASP A 302 12.12 -6.06 -13.89
N ARG A 303 11.85 -6.68 -12.74
CA ARG A 303 11.92 -6.04 -11.41
C ARG A 303 13.29 -6.18 -10.76
N CYS A 304 14.26 -6.81 -11.41
CA CYS A 304 15.61 -6.99 -10.88
C CYS A 304 16.59 -6.00 -11.53
N ASN A 305 17.20 -5.16 -10.68
CA ASN A 305 18.24 -4.21 -11.07
C ASN A 305 19.61 -4.57 -10.47
N ALA A 306 19.66 -5.48 -9.50
CA ALA A 306 20.88 -5.95 -8.86
C ALA A 306 20.69 -7.32 -8.21
N PHE A 307 21.75 -7.99 -7.78
CA PHE A 307 21.66 -9.23 -7.01
C PHE A 307 22.79 -9.34 -5.98
N SER A 308 22.59 -10.17 -4.95
CA SER A 308 23.59 -10.51 -3.94
C SER A 308 23.63 -12.02 -3.70
N VAL A 309 24.83 -12.59 -3.66
CA VAL A 309 25.07 -14.02 -3.40
C VAL A 309 25.62 -14.18 -2.00
N ALA A 310 24.88 -14.87 -1.14
CA ALA A 310 25.27 -15.19 0.22
C ALA A 310 25.16 -16.70 0.45
N GLY A 311 26.30 -17.36 0.69
CA GLY A 311 26.36 -18.82 0.75
C GLY A 311 25.98 -19.44 -0.60
N GLU A 312 24.99 -20.33 -0.59
CA GLU A 312 24.44 -20.98 -1.79
C GLU A 312 23.14 -20.31 -2.27
N THR A 313 22.82 -19.11 -1.78
CA THR A 313 21.59 -18.41 -2.17
C THR A 313 21.89 -17.12 -2.93
N CYS A 314 21.23 -17.00 -4.08
CA CYS A 314 21.18 -15.80 -4.89
C CYS A 314 19.92 -15.01 -4.61
N TYR A 315 20.07 -13.77 -4.16
CA TYR A 315 18.98 -12.84 -3.92
C TYR A 315 18.89 -11.84 -5.07
N LEU A 316 17.78 -11.86 -5.79
CA LEU A 316 17.48 -10.91 -6.87
C LEU A 316 16.86 -9.66 -6.26
N LYS A 317 17.31 -8.48 -6.67
CA LYS A 317 16.99 -7.23 -5.98
C LYS A 317 16.50 -6.15 -6.92
N SER A 318 15.49 -5.41 -6.49
CA SER A 318 14.97 -4.25 -7.22
C SER A 318 15.90 -3.04 -7.20
N SER A 319 16.89 -2.99 -6.30
CA SER A 319 17.91 -1.94 -6.27
C SER A 319 19.20 -2.41 -5.55
N ALA A 320 20.30 -1.68 -5.77
CA ALA A 320 21.55 -1.82 -5.04
C ALA A 320 21.67 -0.86 -3.84
N ASP A 321 20.63 -0.09 -3.52
CA ASP A 321 20.65 0.96 -2.49
C ASP A 321 20.78 0.45 -1.05
N GLY A 322 20.67 -0.87 -0.84
CA GLY A 322 20.95 -1.54 0.42
C GLY A 322 22.43 -1.86 0.68
N ARG A 323 23.36 -1.30 -0.13
CA ARG A 323 24.78 -1.64 -0.12
C ARG A 323 25.42 -1.50 1.27
N LYS A 324 25.74 -2.63 1.89
CA LYS A 324 26.45 -2.73 3.17
C LYS A 324 27.63 -3.69 3.07
N VAL A 325 28.63 -3.48 3.93
CA VAL A 325 29.75 -4.42 4.08
C VAL A 325 29.22 -5.69 4.75
N ALA A 326 29.40 -6.83 4.10
CA ALA A 326 29.01 -8.14 4.58
C ALA A 326 30.05 -9.18 4.12
N PRO A 327 30.98 -9.60 5.01
CA PRO A 327 32.00 -10.57 4.67
C PRO A 327 31.39 -11.86 4.10
N GLY A 328 31.92 -12.33 2.97
CA GLY A 328 31.45 -13.55 2.29
C GLY A 328 30.26 -13.37 1.33
N VAL A 329 29.71 -12.15 1.20
CA VAL A 329 28.66 -11.84 0.21
C VAL A 329 29.26 -11.20 -1.04
N VAL A 330 28.78 -11.57 -2.22
CA VAL A 330 29.20 -10.94 -3.49
C VAL A 330 28.00 -10.42 -4.25
N SER A 331 28.05 -9.15 -4.67
CA SER A 331 26.91 -8.48 -5.32
C SER A 331 27.28 -7.89 -6.67
N ALA A 332 26.31 -7.77 -7.59
CA ALA A 332 26.50 -7.05 -8.85
C ALA A 332 25.19 -6.41 -9.34
N ARG A 333 25.31 -5.35 -10.15
CA ARG A 333 24.18 -4.64 -10.76
C ARG A 333 23.88 -5.19 -12.15
N LYS A 334 22.63 -5.14 -12.61
CA LYS A 334 22.25 -5.40 -14.01
C LYS A 334 22.80 -4.26 -14.88
N ALA A 335 23.48 -4.59 -15.99
CA ALA A 335 24.05 -3.58 -16.88
C ALA A 335 22.94 -3.01 -17.78
N SER A 336 22.38 -1.88 -17.37
CA SER A 336 21.61 -0.97 -18.22
C SER A 336 21.57 0.42 -17.58
N ALA A 337 22.47 1.29 -18.02
CA ALA A 337 22.20 2.73 -18.06
C ALA A 337 23.17 3.38 -19.06
N PRO A 338 22.69 4.08 -20.11
CA PRO A 338 23.46 5.20 -20.62
C PRO A 338 23.48 6.29 -19.54
N THR A 339 24.67 6.85 -19.31
CA THR A 339 24.92 7.98 -18.43
C THR A 339 24.01 9.17 -18.76
N PRO A 340 23.24 9.75 -17.81
CA PRO A 340 22.53 10.98 -18.08
C PRO A 340 23.50 12.16 -18.09
N THR A 341 23.43 12.93 -19.17
CA THR A 341 24.04 14.26 -19.37
C THR A 341 23.54 15.21 -18.27
N PRO A 342 24.31 16.20 -17.82
CA PRO A 342 23.94 17.03 -16.67
C PRO A 342 22.75 17.92 -17.02
N VAL A 343 21.57 17.57 -16.51
CA VAL A 343 20.41 18.45 -16.50
C VAL A 343 20.65 19.47 -15.38
N THR A 344 20.63 20.75 -15.71
CA THR A 344 20.60 21.82 -14.71
C THR A 344 19.35 21.64 -13.85
N ARG A 345 19.52 21.49 -12.52
CA ARG A 345 18.44 21.25 -11.56
C ARG A 345 18.25 22.48 -10.67
N ALA A 346 17.00 22.87 -10.45
CA ALA A 346 16.60 23.95 -9.56
C ALA A 346 15.85 23.38 -8.34
N CYS A 347 15.71 24.18 -7.29
CA CYS A 347 14.94 23.79 -6.11
C CYS A 347 13.51 24.30 -6.27
N GLY A 348 12.55 23.42 -6.02
CA GLY A 348 11.12 23.74 -6.10
C GLY A 348 10.64 24.59 -4.92
N SER A 349 9.31 24.72 -4.82
CA SER A 349 8.68 25.45 -3.72
C SER A 349 8.78 24.70 -2.39
N PRO A 350 8.95 25.41 -1.25
CA PRO A 350 9.01 24.78 0.06
C PRO A 350 7.67 24.21 0.52
N GLU A 351 7.70 22.99 1.04
CA GLU A 351 6.61 22.30 1.72
C GLU A 351 6.80 22.43 3.23
N TRP A 352 6.00 23.30 3.85
CA TRP A 352 6.09 23.61 5.27
C TRP A 352 5.50 22.49 6.14
N ASN A 353 6.05 22.32 7.34
CA ASN A 353 5.67 21.29 8.31
C ASN A 353 5.62 19.87 7.72
N THR A 354 6.54 19.60 6.81
CA THR A 354 6.57 18.38 6.01
C THR A 354 7.99 17.82 6.04
N ASP A 355 8.13 16.58 6.50
CA ASP A 355 9.32 15.77 6.34
C ASP A 355 9.09 14.76 5.21
N LEU A 356 10.00 14.69 4.25
CA LEU A 356 9.98 13.63 3.25
C LEU A 356 10.64 12.40 3.88
N PHE A 357 9.89 11.65 4.68
CA PHE A 357 10.43 10.62 5.55
C PHE A 357 11.20 9.53 4.77
N GLY A 358 12.38 9.20 5.27
CA GLY A 358 13.31 8.25 4.67
C GLY A 358 13.99 8.76 3.41
N ASN A 359 14.55 7.83 2.63
CA ASN A 359 15.25 8.09 1.37
C ASN A 359 16.48 9.01 1.51
N ASP A 360 17.01 9.14 2.73
CA ASP A 360 18.15 10.00 3.04
C ASP A 360 19.44 9.50 2.38
N LEU A 361 20.01 10.33 1.52
CA LEU A 361 21.35 10.17 0.93
C LEU A 361 22.45 10.54 1.92
N SER A 362 22.27 11.69 2.58
CA SER A 362 23.24 12.27 3.49
C SER A 362 22.58 13.40 4.27
N ASN A 363 23.26 13.88 5.32
CA ASN A 363 22.82 15.06 6.03
C ASN A 363 24.01 15.94 6.44
N PHE A 364 23.75 17.23 6.64
CA PHE A 364 24.74 18.19 7.14
C PHE A 364 24.05 19.35 7.87
N LYS A 365 24.77 20.00 8.79
CA LYS A 365 24.27 21.20 9.48
C LYS A 365 24.30 22.41 8.56
N ALA A 366 23.20 23.16 8.54
CA ALA A 366 23.10 24.47 7.90
C ALA A 366 23.09 25.57 8.97
N TYR A 367 23.59 26.75 8.60
CA TYR A 367 23.77 27.86 9.54
C TYR A 367 23.14 29.16 9.02
N GLY A 368 22.82 30.08 9.93
CA GLY A 368 22.25 31.40 9.61
C GLY A 368 20.73 31.43 9.76
N ASP A 369 20.09 32.40 9.12
CA ASP A 369 18.63 32.49 9.09
C ASP A 369 18.01 31.36 8.24
N PHE A 370 16.69 31.20 8.37
CA PHE A 370 15.96 30.11 7.71
C PHE A 370 16.15 30.09 6.19
N THR A 371 16.14 31.26 5.54
CA THR A 371 16.33 31.40 4.08
C THR A 371 17.74 30.95 3.68
N SER A 372 18.75 31.34 4.45
CA SER A 372 20.15 30.95 4.25
C SER A 372 20.35 29.44 4.42
N MET A 373 19.66 28.83 5.40
CA MET A 373 19.71 27.39 5.62
C MET A 373 19.06 26.61 4.48
N LEU A 374 17.91 27.08 3.97
CA LEU A 374 17.23 26.45 2.84
C LEU A 374 18.05 26.53 1.54
N ALA A 375 18.75 27.65 1.32
CA ALA A 375 19.67 27.81 0.19
C ALA A 375 20.87 26.85 0.28
N GLN A 376 21.44 26.65 1.47
CA GLN A 376 22.50 25.67 1.70
C GLN A 376 22.04 24.24 1.41
N CYS A 377 20.84 23.84 1.86
CA CYS A 377 20.27 22.52 1.53
C CYS A 377 20.08 22.34 0.01
N CYS A 378 19.59 23.39 -0.66
CA CYS A 378 19.40 23.41 -2.11
C CYS A 378 20.71 23.21 -2.88
N ASP A 379 21.77 23.93 -2.51
CA ASP A 379 23.08 23.79 -3.15
C ASP A 379 23.72 22.42 -2.88
N GLY A 380 23.52 21.87 -1.68
CA GLY A 380 23.89 20.50 -1.35
C GLY A 380 23.23 19.48 -2.28
N CYS A 381 21.92 19.59 -2.48
CA CYS A 381 21.18 18.68 -3.35
C CYS A 381 21.57 18.82 -4.83
N LYS A 382 21.79 20.04 -5.34
CA LYS A 382 22.26 20.26 -6.73
C LYS A 382 23.60 19.58 -7.02
N LYS A 383 24.53 19.62 -6.05
CA LYS A 383 25.88 19.00 -6.16
C LYS A 383 25.83 17.48 -6.09
N THR A 384 24.76 16.88 -5.59
CA THR A 384 24.60 15.43 -5.49
C THR A 384 23.79 14.90 -6.69
N ALA A 385 24.43 14.12 -7.56
CA ALA A 385 23.81 13.60 -8.79
C ALA A 385 22.51 12.82 -8.53
N SER A 386 22.46 12.03 -7.45
CA SER A 386 21.30 11.24 -7.07
C SER A 386 20.25 11.99 -6.22
N CYS A 387 20.48 13.26 -5.86
CA CYS A 387 19.57 13.97 -4.97
C CYS A 387 18.37 14.53 -5.76
N ALA A 388 17.17 14.21 -5.26
CA ALA A 388 15.89 14.56 -5.84
C ALA A 388 15.02 15.41 -4.90
N ALA A 389 15.35 15.47 -3.61
CA ALA A 389 14.70 16.34 -2.64
C ALA A 389 15.58 16.56 -1.40
N PHE A 390 15.19 17.47 -0.53
CA PHE A 390 15.75 17.55 0.82
C PHE A 390 14.70 17.96 1.85
N THR A 391 14.97 17.69 3.12
CA THR A 391 14.20 18.20 4.27
C THR A 391 15.13 18.96 5.22
N LEU A 392 14.77 20.18 5.59
CA LEU A 392 15.42 20.96 6.65
C LEU A 392 14.60 20.82 7.93
N ALA A 393 15.21 20.29 8.98
CA ALA A 393 14.61 20.20 10.32
C ALA A 393 15.69 20.48 11.37
N ASP A 394 15.37 21.29 12.38
CA ASP A 394 16.27 21.62 13.50
C ASP A 394 17.69 22.05 13.10
N GLY A 395 17.82 22.79 11.98
CA GLY A 395 19.09 23.27 11.45
C GLY A 395 19.93 22.21 10.71
N VAL A 396 19.36 21.04 10.43
CA VAL A 396 20.00 19.95 9.68
C VAL A 396 19.30 19.75 8.34
N CYS A 397 20.06 19.77 7.25
CA CYS A 397 19.60 19.42 5.91
C CYS A 397 19.76 17.91 5.70
N TYR A 398 18.68 17.23 5.36
CA TYR A 398 18.65 15.82 4.99
C TYR A 398 18.41 15.73 3.48
N LEU A 399 19.45 15.39 2.71
CA LEU A 399 19.38 15.21 1.26
C LEU A 399 18.76 13.85 0.94
N LYS A 400 17.92 13.76 -0.09
CA LYS A 400 17.12 12.57 -0.37
C LYS A 400 17.21 12.14 -1.82
N ASN A 401 17.28 10.83 -2.07
CA ASN A 401 17.45 10.28 -3.42
C ASN A 401 16.16 10.25 -4.26
N THR A 402 15.01 10.46 -3.62
CA THR A 402 13.71 10.59 -4.25
C THR A 402 12.84 11.54 -3.44
N VAL A 403 11.77 12.06 -4.04
CA VAL A 403 10.71 12.75 -3.31
C VAL A 403 9.93 11.69 -2.54
N GLY A 404 10.34 11.47 -1.29
CA GLY A 404 9.79 10.44 -0.41
C GLY A 404 8.36 10.71 0.06
N ASN A 405 7.89 9.86 0.97
CA ASN A 405 6.58 10.03 1.57
C ASN A 405 6.55 11.30 2.43
N ARG A 406 5.51 12.11 2.26
CA ARG A 406 5.30 13.32 3.06
C ARG A 406 4.73 12.94 4.41
N GLN A 407 5.51 13.13 5.46
CA GLN A 407 5.10 13.03 6.85
C GLN A 407 4.87 14.44 7.39
N ALA A 408 3.70 14.70 7.97
CA ALA A 408 3.42 15.96 8.64
C ALA A 408 4.27 16.05 9.91
N THR A 409 5.27 16.91 9.90
CA THR A 409 6.25 17.07 10.98
C THR A 409 6.41 18.56 11.26
N SER A 410 5.93 19.00 12.41
CA SER A 410 6.02 20.41 12.84
C SER A 410 7.48 20.87 12.85
N GLY A 411 7.78 21.97 12.16
CA GLY A 411 9.14 22.53 12.08
C GLY A 411 10.04 21.94 10.98
N ALA A 412 9.61 20.88 10.28
CA ALA A 412 10.30 20.37 9.10
C ALA A 412 9.87 21.12 7.83
N THR A 413 10.80 21.44 6.94
CA THR A 413 10.49 22.03 5.62
C THR A 413 11.16 21.22 4.53
N SER A 414 10.38 20.70 3.60
CA SER A 414 10.88 19.86 2.50
C SER A 414 10.84 20.59 1.16
N VAL A 415 11.78 20.28 0.28
CA VAL A 415 11.85 20.85 -1.07
C VAL A 415 12.22 19.75 -2.06
N ALA A 416 11.37 19.53 -3.05
CA ALA A 416 11.69 18.68 -4.20
C ALA A 416 12.55 19.44 -5.21
N MET A 417 13.50 18.75 -5.84
CA MET A 417 14.24 19.29 -6.97
C MET A 417 13.35 19.27 -8.22
N VAL A 418 13.46 20.32 -9.03
CA VAL A 418 12.77 20.44 -10.31
C VAL A 418 13.80 20.63 -11.43
N ALA A 419 13.41 20.31 -12.67
CA ALA A 419 14.24 20.69 -13.81
C ALA A 419 14.36 22.22 -13.84
N ALA A 420 15.59 22.74 -14.02
CA ALA A 420 15.84 24.17 -14.13
C ALA A 420 15.52 24.69 -15.53
#